data_AF-A0A8H8XCI2-F1
#
_entry.id   AF-A0A8H8XCI2-F1
#
_cell.length_a   1.000
_cell.length_b   1.000
_cell.length_c   1.000
_cell.angle_alpha   90.00
_cell.angle_beta   90.00
_cell.angle_gamma   90.00
#
_symmetry.space_group_name_H-M   'P 1'
#
loop_
_entity.id
_entity.type
_entity.pdbx_description
1 polymer ?
#
loop_
_entity_poly.entity_id
_entity_poly.type
_entity_poly.pdbx_seq_one_letter_code
_entity_poly.pdbx_strand_id
1 'polypeptide(L)'
;MSKSKNNPPQVAKPFLKWAGGKRGLIEQLFSKFPTEFNNYHEPFLGGGAVFFELYSRGMLKGKKAYLSDINSELINTYNVVKNNPSKLITNLQTCKENHNKEFYYQTRELDRSDNFKTLSKLERATRFIYL
;
A
#
# COMPACT_ATOMS: atom_id res chain seq x y z
N MET A 1 -19.72 34.43 0.57
CA MET A 1 -19.84 33.09 -0.05
C MET A 1 -18.48 32.68 -0.58
N SER A 2 -17.75 31.82 0.14
CA SER A 2 -16.44 31.35 -0.33
C SER A 2 -16.66 30.26 -1.38
N LYS A 3 -15.99 30.39 -2.52
CA LYS A 3 -16.05 29.41 -3.60
C LYS A 3 -15.37 28.13 -3.12
N SER A 4 -16.14 27.03 -3.03
CA SER A 4 -15.62 25.67 -2.85
C SER A 4 -14.54 25.41 -3.91
N LYS A 5 -13.29 25.25 -3.49
CA LYS A 5 -12.23 24.78 -4.37
C LYS A 5 -12.53 23.30 -4.67
N ASN A 6 -13.08 23.02 -5.84
CA ASN A 6 -13.20 21.66 -6.36
C ASN A 6 -11.78 21.13 -6.59
N ASN A 7 -11.21 20.46 -5.59
CA ASN A 7 -10.02 19.65 -5.79
C ASN A 7 -10.39 18.51 -6.74
N PRO A 8 -9.59 18.24 -7.79
CA PRO A 8 -9.80 17.05 -8.60
C PRO A 8 -9.75 15.80 -7.72
N PRO A 9 -10.47 14.72 -8.07
CA PRO A 9 -10.43 13.48 -7.30
C PRO A 9 -8.97 13.03 -7.18
N GLN A 10 -8.50 12.91 -5.94
CA GLN A 10 -7.12 12.54 -5.66
C GLN A 10 -6.96 11.05 -6.02
N VAL A 11 -6.37 10.77 -7.18
CA VAL A 11 -6.21 9.40 -7.69
C VAL A 11 -5.10 8.71 -6.93
N ALA A 12 -5.47 7.81 -6.01
CA ALA A 12 -4.53 6.93 -5.33
C ALA A 12 -4.23 5.69 -6.18
N LYS A 13 -2.96 5.25 -6.20
CA LYS A 13 -2.50 4.09 -6.98
C LYS A 13 -1.68 3.15 -6.08
N PRO A 14 -1.58 1.85 -6.41
CA PRO A 14 -0.66 0.95 -5.73
C PRO A 14 0.76 1.51 -5.67
N PHE A 15 1.33 1.55 -4.48
CA PHE A 15 2.68 2.07 -4.22
C PHE A 15 3.76 0.97 -4.21
N LEU A 16 3.35 -0.31 -4.19
CA LEU A 16 4.26 -1.46 -4.28
C LEU A 16 4.26 -2.09 -5.67
N LYS A 17 5.43 -2.57 -6.09
CA LYS A 17 5.52 -3.57 -7.16
C LYS A 17 5.16 -4.92 -6.55
N TRP A 18 4.16 -5.58 -7.12
CA TRP A 18 3.66 -6.86 -6.59
C TRP A 18 3.43 -7.84 -7.74
N ALA A 19 3.92 -9.06 -7.57
CA ALA A 19 3.66 -10.14 -8.53
C ALA A 19 2.16 -10.42 -8.60
N GLY A 20 1.63 -10.66 -9.81
CA GLY A 20 0.19 -10.86 -10.01
C GLY A 20 -0.67 -9.60 -9.90
N GLY A 21 -0.06 -8.40 -10.04
CA GLY A 21 -0.79 -7.13 -10.06
C GLY A 21 -1.90 -7.11 -11.12
N LYS A 22 -3.16 -7.03 -10.67
CA LYS A 22 -4.37 -7.09 -11.51
C LYS A 22 -4.59 -5.87 -12.42
N ARG A 23 -3.65 -4.93 -12.52
CA ARG A 23 -3.80 -3.67 -13.28
C ARG A 23 -4.19 -3.92 -14.75
N GLY A 24 -3.56 -4.90 -15.40
CA GLY A 24 -3.87 -5.22 -16.81
C GLY A 24 -5.23 -5.90 -17.03
N LEU A 25 -5.84 -6.44 -15.97
CA LEU A 25 -7.15 -7.11 -16.03
C LEU A 25 -8.27 -6.24 -15.46
N ILE A 26 -7.97 -5.01 -15.03
CA ILE A 26 -8.87 -4.23 -14.19
C ILE A 26 -10.19 -3.92 -14.92
N GLU A 27 -10.14 -3.47 -16.18
CA GLU A 27 -11.35 -3.16 -16.97
C GLU A 27 -12.23 -4.40 -17.21
N GLN A 28 -11.63 -5.56 -17.43
CA GLN A 28 -12.36 -6.82 -17.64
C GLN A 28 -13.03 -7.32 -16.36
N LEU A 29 -12.42 -7.05 -15.20
CA LEU A 29 -13.02 -7.39 -13.92
C LEU A 29 -14.18 -6.45 -13.63
N PHE A 30 -14.01 -5.14 -13.88
CA PHE A 30 -15.00 -4.11 -13.58
C PHE A 30 -16.35 -4.32 -14.27
N SER A 31 -16.38 -4.83 -15.50
CA SER A 31 -17.63 -5.17 -16.19
C SER A 31 -18.46 -6.24 -15.47
N LYS A 32 -17.84 -6.97 -14.54
CA LYS A 32 -18.47 -8.03 -13.73
C LYS A 32 -18.73 -7.60 -12.29
N PHE A 33 -18.32 -6.39 -11.89
CA PHE A 33 -18.61 -5.90 -10.54
C PHE A 33 -20.10 -5.57 -10.41
N PRO A 34 -20.70 -5.85 -9.24
CA PRO A 34 -22.03 -5.36 -8.96
C PRO A 34 -22.02 -3.82 -8.96
N THR A 35 -23.09 -3.22 -9.49
CA THR A 35 -23.28 -1.76 -9.48
C THR A 35 -23.49 -1.24 -8.07
N GLU A 36 -24.09 -2.03 -7.19
CA GLU A 36 -24.36 -1.70 -5.80
C GLU A 36 -23.89 -2.80 -4.85
N PHE A 37 -23.26 -2.40 -3.76
CA PHE A 37 -22.81 -3.28 -2.68
C PHE A 37 -22.61 -2.48 -1.39
N ASN A 38 -22.62 -3.16 -0.24
CA ASN A 38 -22.50 -2.52 1.06
C ASN A 38 -21.04 -2.22 1.44
N ASN A 39 -20.23 -3.27 1.61
CA ASN A 39 -18.84 -3.19 1.99
C ASN A 39 -17.96 -3.95 1.00
N TYR A 40 -16.71 -3.52 0.88
CA TYR A 40 -15.71 -4.17 0.04
C TYR A 40 -14.80 -5.06 0.88
N HIS A 41 -14.57 -6.29 0.45
CA HIS A 41 -13.67 -7.24 1.09
C HIS A 41 -12.66 -7.75 0.07
N GLU A 42 -11.36 -7.56 0.34
CA GLU A 42 -10.28 -8.08 -0.49
C GLU A 42 -9.40 -9.03 0.35
N PRO A 43 -9.63 -10.35 0.28
CA PRO A 43 -8.90 -11.35 1.07
C PRO A 43 -7.46 -11.58 0.61
N PHE A 44 -7.13 -11.14 -0.61
CA PHE A 44 -5.81 -11.30 -1.24
C PHE A 44 -5.36 -9.95 -1.80
N LEU A 45 -5.04 -9.02 -0.90
CA LEU A 45 -4.75 -7.63 -1.24
C LEU A 45 -3.60 -7.50 -2.25
N GLY A 46 -2.45 -8.13 -1.96
CA GLY A 46 -1.21 -7.88 -2.69
C GLY A 46 -0.91 -6.37 -2.86
N GLY A 47 -0.73 -5.94 -4.11
CA GLY A 47 -0.56 -4.51 -4.44
C GLY A 47 -1.83 -3.66 -4.31
N GLY A 48 -3.01 -4.24 -4.06
CA GLY A 48 -4.27 -3.49 -3.88
C GLY A 48 -4.79 -2.82 -5.15
N ALA A 49 -4.45 -3.34 -6.33
CA ALA A 49 -4.83 -2.75 -7.61
C ALA A 49 -6.35 -2.54 -7.73
N VAL A 50 -7.15 -3.53 -7.30
CA VAL A 50 -8.62 -3.47 -7.35
C VAL A 50 -9.16 -2.47 -6.35
N PHE A 51 -8.69 -2.50 -5.10
CA PHE A 51 -9.05 -1.51 -4.08
C PHE A 51 -8.82 -0.07 -4.56
N PHE A 52 -7.64 0.25 -5.06
CA PHE A 52 -7.30 1.61 -5.50
C PHE A 52 -8.13 2.06 -6.71
N GLU A 53 -8.48 1.15 -7.63
CA GLU A 53 -9.36 1.46 -8.74
C GLU A 53 -10.79 1.77 -8.27
N LEU A 54 -11.37 0.91 -7.41
CA LEU A 54 -12.72 1.11 -6.85
C LEU A 54 -12.80 2.41 -6.04
N TYR A 55 -11.74 2.74 -5.31
CA TYR A 55 -11.62 4.02 -4.61
C TYR A 55 -11.61 5.19 -5.59
N SER A 56 -10.77 5.13 -6.63
CA SER A 56 -10.60 6.20 -7.61
C SER A 56 -11.88 6.45 -8.43
N ARG A 57 -12.67 5.41 -8.69
CA ARG A 57 -13.99 5.50 -9.33
C ARG A 57 -15.11 5.93 -8.38
N GLY A 58 -14.80 6.19 -7.11
CA GLY A 58 -15.78 6.62 -6.11
C GLY A 58 -16.75 5.52 -5.65
N MET A 59 -16.57 4.28 -6.10
CA MET A 59 -17.47 3.16 -5.75
C MET A 59 -17.42 2.82 -4.26
N LEU A 60 -16.31 3.13 -3.58
CA LEU A 60 -16.15 2.93 -2.14
C LEU A 60 -16.64 4.10 -1.28
N LYS A 61 -17.19 5.17 -1.87
CA LYS A 61 -17.70 6.32 -1.11
C LYS A 61 -18.81 5.87 -0.16
N GLY A 62 -18.65 6.20 1.13
CA GLY A 62 -19.58 5.82 2.20
C GLY A 62 -19.52 4.36 2.64
N LYS A 63 -18.57 3.57 2.15
CA LYS A 63 -18.46 2.12 2.41
C LYS A 63 -17.24 1.80 3.27
N LYS A 64 -17.28 0.68 3.98
CA LYS A 64 -16.09 0.13 4.62
C LYS A 64 -15.36 -0.79 3.64
N ALA A 65 -14.03 -0.72 3.66
CA ALA A 65 -13.15 -1.62 2.93
C ALA A 65 -12.34 -2.46 3.93
N TYR A 66 -12.41 -3.78 3.79
CA TYR A 66 -11.69 -4.75 4.60
C TYR A 66 -10.61 -5.39 3.72
N LEU A 67 -9.36 -5.01 3.98
CA LEU A 67 -8.21 -5.44 3.20
C LEU A 67 -7.39 -6.42 4.03
N SER A 68 -7.12 -7.59 3.48
CA SER A 68 -6.39 -8.65 4.16
C SER A 68 -5.48 -9.39 3.19
N ASP A 69 -4.43 -9.98 3.75
CA ASP A 69 -3.45 -10.80 3.05
C ASP A 69 -2.74 -11.66 4.11
N ILE A 70 -2.25 -12.83 3.71
CA ILE A 70 -1.50 -13.71 4.60
C ILE A 70 -0.11 -13.13 4.92
N ASN A 71 0.42 -12.27 4.05
CA ASN A 71 1.71 -11.62 4.28
C ASN A 71 1.58 -10.50 5.34
N SER A 72 2.04 -10.79 6.56
CA SER A 72 1.99 -9.84 7.68
C SER A 72 2.83 -8.58 7.45
N GLU A 73 3.94 -8.65 6.71
CA GLU A 73 4.76 -7.48 6.41
C GLU A 73 4.06 -6.54 5.42
N LEU A 74 3.31 -7.11 4.47
CA LEU A 74 2.46 -6.33 3.57
C LEU A 74 1.39 -5.57 4.37
N ILE A 75 0.64 -6.26 5.22
CA ILE A 75 -0.40 -5.65 6.05
C ILE A 75 0.19 -4.63 7.03
N ASN A 76 1.36 -4.90 7.62
CA ASN A 76 2.09 -3.92 8.41
C ASN A 76 2.39 -2.65 7.58
N THR A 77 2.90 -2.82 6.36
CA THR A 77 3.26 -1.73 5.46
C THR A 77 2.06 -0.83 5.14
N TYR A 78 0.92 -1.41 4.76
CA TYR A 78 -0.32 -0.63 4.54
C TYR A 78 -0.78 0.10 5.81
N ASN A 79 -0.67 -0.51 6.98
CA ASN A 79 -1.01 0.14 8.24
C ASN A 79 -0.07 1.30 8.58
N VAL A 80 1.22 1.19 8.26
CA VAL A 80 2.17 2.30 8.45
C VAL A 80 1.89 3.42 7.47
N VAL A 81 1.60 3.13 6.19
CA VAL A 81 1.19 4.15 5.22
C VAL A 81 -0.07 4.89 5.68
N LYS A 82 -1.05 4.17 6.25
CA LYS A 82 -2.28 4.76 6.78
C LYS A 82 -2.02 5.70 7.96
N ASN A 83 -1.18 5.30 8.92
CA ASN A 83 -1.10 5.96 10.22
C ASN A 83 0.12 6.88 10.39
N ASN A 84 1.22 6.62 9.68
CA ASN A 84 2.50 7.32 9.84
C ASN A 84 3.17 7.68 8.50
N PRO A 85 2.45 8.25 7.51
CA PRO A 85 3.00 8.45 6.17
C PRO A 85 4.23 9.37 6.15
N SER A 86 4.23 10.46 6.91
CA SER A 86 5.35 11.42 6.92
C SER A 86 6.64 10.80 7.45
N LYS A 87 6.58 10.05 8.57
CA LYS A 87 7.75 9.37 9.14
C LYS A 87 8.29 8.29 8.20
N LEU A 88 7.39 7.55 7.53
CA LEU A 88 7.77 6.56 6.54
C LEU A 88 8.50 7.20 5.36
N ILE A 89 8.00 8.33 4.85
CA ILE A 89 8.63 9.07 3.75
C ILE A 89 10.04 9.54 4.16
N THR A 90 10.20 10.09 5.37
CA THR A 90 11.52 10.50 5.88
C THR A 90 12.49 9.33 5.93
N ASN A 91 12.09 8.18 6.47
CA ASN A 91 12.97 7.00 6.51
C ASN A 91 13.34 6.50 5.11
N LEU A 92 12.39 6.51 4.17
CA LEU A 92 12.64 6.11 2.78
C LEU A 92 13.57 7.09 2.05
N GLN A 93 13.51 8.38 2.37
CA GLN A 93 14.47 9.37 1.86
C GLN A 93 15.88 9.05 2.35
N THR A 94 16.06 8.73 3.63
CA THR A 94 17.35 8.28 4.16
C THR A 94 17.85 7.01 3.47
N CYS A 95 16.98 6.02 3.24
CA CYS A 95 17.36 4.81 2.49
C CYS A 95 17.81 5.14 1.05
N LYS A 96 17.14 6.11 0.40
CA LYS A 96 17.50 6.57 -0.95
C LYS A 96 18.86 7.27 -0.98
N GLU A 97 19.13 8.14 -0.01
CA GLU A 97 20.39 8.89 0.10
C GLU A 97 21.58 7.97 0.36
N ASN A 98 21.38 6.90 1.15
CA ASN A 98 22.42 5.93 1.49
C ASN A 98 22.49 4.73 0.52
N HIS A 99 21.72 4.74 -0.58
CA HIS A 99 21.63 3.59 -1.47
C HIS A 99 22.97 3.29 -2.15
N ASN A 100 23.55 2.15 -1.77
CA ASN A 100 24.63 1.47 -2.47
C ASN A 100 24.46 -0.05 -2.31
N LYS A 101 25.37 -0.81 -2.91
CA LYS A 101 25.31 -2.28 -2.90
C LYS A 101 25.40 -2.82 -1.47
N GLU A 102 26.30 -2.25 -0.67
CA GLU A 102 26.57 -2.66 0.71
C GLU A 102 25.33 -2.44 1.60
N PHE A 103 24.76 -1.24 1.54
CA PHE A 103 23.56 -0.86 2.28
C PHE A 103 22.33 -1.71 1.88
N TYR A 104 22.20 -2.05 0.59
CA TYR A 104 21.14 -2.96 0.13
C TYR A 104 21.26 -4.33 0.80
N TYR A 105 22.46 -4.94 0.80
CA TYR A 105 22.65 -6.26 1.40
C TYR A 105 22.51 -6.24 2.92
N GLN A 106 23.03 -5.22 3.60
CA GLN A 106 22.84 -5.04 5.04
C GLN A 106 21.35 -4.94 5.40
N THR A 107 20.59 -4.12 4.65
CA THR A 107 19.14 -3.97 4.86
C THR A 107 18.39 -5.28 4.58
N ARG A 108 18.80 -6.02 3.55
CA ARG A 108 18.23 -7.31 3.20
C ARG A 108 18.50 -8.37 4.27
N GLU A 109 19.65 -8.35 4.93
CA GLU A 109 20.00 -9.34 5.96
C GLU A 109 19.21 -9.18 7.26
N LEU A 110 18.55 -8.03 7.49
CA LEU A 110 17.81 -7.76 8.73
C LEU A 110 16.74 -8.83 9.05
N ASP A 111 16.07 -9.41 8.05
CA ASP A 111 15.04 -10.44 8.27
C ASP A 111 15.57 -11.84 8.58
N ARG A 112 16.89 -12.02 8.50
CA ARG A 112 17.59 -13.26 8.88
C ARG A 112 18.06 -13.24 10.32
N SER A 113 17.97 -12.07 10.98
CA SER A 113 18.32 -11.93 12.39
C SER A 113 17.14 -12.26 13.30
N ASP A 114 17.42 -12.85 14.47
CA ASP A 114 16.39 -13.15 15.48
C ASP A 114 15.65 -11.89 15.96
N ASN A 115 16.32 -10.74 15.88
CA ASN A 115 15.79 -9.43 16.27
C ASN A 115 14.88 -8.79 15.21
N PHE A 116 14.66 -9.40 14.05
CA PHE A 116 13.82 -8.81 13.02
C PHE A 116 12.41 -8.45 13.53
N LYS A 117 11.82 -9.35 14.34
CA LYS A 117 10.48 -9.15 14.89
C LYS A 117 10.45 -8.09 16.00
N THR A 118 11.59 -7.73 16.58
CA THR A 118 11.70 -6.68 17.61
C THR A 118 11.82 -5.29 17.01
N LEU A 119 12.15 -5.18 15.71
CA LEU A 119 12.10 -3.92 14.98
C LEU A 119 10.69 -3.32 15.01
N SER A 120 10.62 -1.99 15.04
CA SER A 120 9.36 -1.28 15.00
C SER A 120 8.61 -1.56 13.69
N LYS A 121 7.29 -1.42 13.74
CA LYS A 121 6.43 -1.51 12.55
C LYS A 121 6.89 -0.58 11.43
N LEU A 122 7.35 0.62 11.79
CA LEU A 122 7.85 1.63 10.85
C LEU A 122 9.15 1.19 10.18
N GLU A 123 10.12 0.66 10.93
CA GLU A 123 11.38 0.15 10.37
C GLU A 123 11.13 -1.03 9.42
N ARG A 124 10.29 -1.97 9.83
CA ARG A 124 9.90 -3.12 8.99
C ARG A 124 9.21 -2.70 7.70
N ALA A 125 8.28 -1.74 7.77
CA ALA A 125 7.62 -1.19 6.58
C ALA A 125 8.59 -0.40 5.68
N THR A 126 9.53 0.34 6.27
CA THR A 126 10.58 1.06 5.53
C THR A 126 11.42 0.07 4.75
N ARG A 127 11.95 -0.96 5.42
CA ARG A 127 12.70 -2.05 4.79
C ARG A 127 11.89 -2.71 3.67
N PHE A 128 10.63 -3.02 3.93
CA PHE A 128 9.76 -3.72 2.98
C PHE A 128 9.52 -2.93 1.68
N ILE A 129 9.45 -1.60 1.75
CA ILE A 129 9.30 -0.75 0.55
C ILE A 129 10.65 -0.50 -0.14
N TYR A 130 11.73 -0.39 0.62
CA TYR A 130 13.07 -0.12 0.08
C TYR A 130 13.63 -1.29 -0.75
N LEU A 131 13.39 -2.52 -0.30
CA LEU A 131 13.84 -3.75 -0.98
C LEU A 131 13.01 -4.07 -2.23
#